data_AF-A0A3B0YWB5-F1
#
_entry.id   AF-A0A3B0YWB5-F1
#
_cell.length_a   1.000
_cell.length_b   1.000
_cell.length_c   1.000
_cell.angle_alpha   90.00
_cell.angle_beta   90.00
_cell.angle_gamma   90.00
#
_symmetry.space_group_name_H-M   'P 1'
#
loop_
_entity.id
_entity.type
_entity.pdbx_description
1 polymer ?
#
loop_
_entity_poly.entity_id
_entity_poly.type
_entity_poly.pdbx_seq_one_letter_code
_entity_poly.pdbx_strand_id
1 'polypeptide(L)' 'MVWLTRCGFKNIKLVDETFTSIEEQRATDWMRFHSLQDFLDPQDMRKTVEGYAAPLRAIFTAQAPR' A
#
# COMPACT_ATOMS: atom_id res chain seq x y z
N MET A 1 2.47 10.11 10.22
CA MET A 1 2.31 11.58 10.11
C MET A 1 3.55 12.39 10.52
N VAL A 2 4.32 11.95 11.53
CA VAL A 2 5.51 12.65 12.06
C VAL A 2 6.50 13.12 10.98
N TRP A 3 6.76 12.30 9.95
CA TRP A 3 7.69 12.67 8.87
C TRP A 3 7.21 13.88 8.06
N LEU A 4 5.95 13.91 7.65
CA LEU A 4 5.37 15.06 6.94
C LEU A 4 5.43 16.34 7.79
N THR A 5 5.15 16.23 9.10
CA THR A 5 5.29 17.36 10.04
C THR A 5 6.72 17.86 10.10
N ARG A 6 7.71 16.96 10.18
CA ARG A 6 9.14 17.31 10.19
C ARG A 6 9.59 17.99 8.90
N CYS A 7 8.98 17.64 7.76
CA CYS A 7 9.20 18.30 6.48
C CYS A 7 8.48 19.66 6.32
N GLY A 8 7.76 20.14 7.35
CA GLY A 8 7.11 21.45 7.34
C GLY A 8 5.67 21.46 6.79
N PHE A 9 5.16 20.33 6.29
CA PHE A 9 3.79 20.22 5.82
C PHE A 9 2.77 20.48 6.94
N LYS A 10 1.65 21.10 6.58
CA LYS A 10 0.56 21.48 7.48
C LYS A 10 -0.73 20.75 7.10
N ASN A 11 -1.70 20.72 8.02
CA ASN A 11 -3.03 20.11 7.80
C ASN A 11 -2.95 18.68 7.22
N ILE A 12 -2.09 17.85 7.82
CA ILE A 12 -1.86 16.47 7.36
C ILE A 12 -3.06 15.61 7.75
N LYS A 13 -3.61 14.86 6.79
CA LYS A 13 -4.72 13.94 7.01
C LYS A 13 -4.41 12.60 6.37
N LEU A 14 -4.65 11.51 7.11
CA LEU A 14 -4.81 10.18 6.53
C LEU A 14 -6.22 10.13 5.95
N VAL A 15 -6.33 9.99 4.64
CA VAL A 15 -7.64 9.99 3.97
C VAL A 15 -8.13 8.58 3.63
N ASP A 16 -7.20 7.63 3.46
CA ASP A 16 -7.52 6.23 3.22
C ASP A 16 -6.36 5.34 3.71
N GLU A 17 -6.70 4.16 4.21
CA GLU A 17 -5.77 3.08 4.51
C GLU A 17 -6.43 1.76 4.13
N THR A 18 -5.90 1.10 3.09
CA THR A 18 -6.56 -0.06 2.49
C THR A 18 -5.53 -1.13 2.15
N PHE A 19 -5.86 -2.39 2.48
CA PHE A 19 -5.06 -3.54 2.04
C PHE A 19 -5.19 -3.69 0.53
N THR A 20 -4.07 -3.86 -0.17
CA THR A 20 -4.11 -4.10 -1.62
C THR A 20 -4.74 -5.47 -1.87
N SER A 21 -5.82 -5.49 -2.64
CA SER A 21 -6.55 -6.73 -2.93
C SER A 21 -6.07 -7.37 -4.24
N ILE A 22 -6.30 -8.67 -4.42
CA ILE A 22 -5.95 -9.36 -5.67
C ILE A 22 -6.85 -8.93 -6.82
N GLU A 23 -8.04 -8.41 -6.53
CA GLU A 23 -8.92 -7.83 -7.55
C GLU A 23 -8.33 -6.52 -8.07
N GLU A 24 -7.73 -5.70 -7.21
CA GLU A 24 -7.03 -4.47 -7.59
C GLU A 24 -5.75 -4.77 -8.37
N GLN A 25 -4.88 -5.63 -7.82
CA GLN A 25 -3.57 -5.96 -8.38
C GLN A 25 -3.49 -7.45 -8.77
N ARG A 26 -3.59 -7.73 -10.08
CA ARG A 26 -3.50 -9.08 -10.65
C ARG A 26 -2.80 -9.11 -12.00
N ALA A 27 -2.40 -10.30 -12.42
CA ALA A 27 -1.99 -10.54 -13.79
C ALA A 27 -3.20 -10.37 -14.74
N THR A 28 -2.93 -9.93 -15.97
CA THR A 28 -3.93 -9.76 -17.03
C THR A 28 -3.30 -10.16 -18.37
N ASP A 29 -4.08 -10.23 -19.44
CA ASP A 29 -3.55 -10.50 -20.79
C ASP A 29 -2.47 -9.49 -21.23
N TRP A 30 -2.50 -8.28 -20.67
CA TRP A 30 -1.57 -7.19 -20.94
C TRP A 30 -0.35 -7.21 -20.00
N MET A 31 -0.52 -7.69 -18.77
CA MET A 31 0.54 -7.80 -17.76
C MET A 31 0.63 -9.26 -17.30
N ARG A 32 1.47 -10.03 -18.01
CA ARG A 32 1.51 -11.51 -17.94
C ARG A 32 2.57 -12.08 -16.99
N PHE A 33 3.23 -11.22 -16.21
CA PHE A 33 4.23 -11.64 -15.23
C PHE A 33 3.57 -11.85 -13.86
N HIS A 34 4.35 -12.30 -12.87
CA HIS A 34 3.89 -12.45 -11.49
C HIS A 34 3.29 -11.14 -10.95
N SER A 35 2.24 -11.26 -10.14
CA SER A 35 1.52 -10.16 -9.53
C SER A 35 1.25 -10.43 -8.04
N LEU A 36 0.37 -9.66 -7.41
CA LEU A 36 0.20 -9.67 -5.95
C LEU A 36 -0.02 -11.07 -5.37
N GLN A 37 -0.85 -11.90 -6.00
CA GLN A 37 -1.13 -13.26 -5.55
C GLN A 37 0.15 -14.11 -5.40
N ASP A 38 1.12 -13.95 -6.30
CA ASP A 38 2.39 -14.69 -6.27
C ASP A 38 3.33 -14.23 -5.14
N PHE A 39 3.06 -13.06 -4.54
CA PHE A 39 3.86 -12.47 -3.47
C PHE A 39 3.21 -12.59 -2.09
N LEU A 40 2.01 -13.18 -2.00
CA LEU A 40 1.33 -13.46 -0.74
C LEU A 40 1.55 -14.90 -0.29
N ASP A 41 1.53 -15.13 1.02
CA ASP A 41 1.59 -16.47 1.58
C ASP A 41 0.34 -17.26 1.11
N PRO A 42 0.53 -18.42 0.43
CA PRO A 42 -0.58 -19.20 -0.12
C PRO A 42 -1.49 -19.81 0.95
N GLN A 43 -1.07 -19.86 2.22
CA GLN A 43 -1.85 -20.34 3.36
C GLN A 43 -2.44 -19.21 4.20
N ASP A 44 -1.91 -17.98 4.11
CA ASP A 44 -2.42 -16.80 4.83
C ASP A 44 -2.16 -15.50 4.05
N MET A 45 -3.14 -15.10 3.23
CA MET A 45 -3.04 -13.89 2.40
C MET A 45 -2.88 -12.57 3.17
N ARG A 46 -2.94 -12.59 4.51
CA ARG A 46 -2.58 -11.44 5.36
C ARG A 46 -1.08 -11.26 5.51
N LYS A 47 -0.28 -12.15 4.91
CA LYS A 47 1.18 -12.10 4.91
C LYS A 47 1.77 -12.17 3.50
N THR A 48 2.97 -11.63 3.35
CA THR A 48 3.81 -11.86 2.18
C THR A 48 4.45 -13.25 2.25
N VAL A 49 4.98 -13.75 1.14
CA VAL A 49 5.70 -15.04 1.08
C VAL A 49 6.93 -15.10 2.00
N GLU A 50 7.51 -13.96 2.36
CA GLU A 50 8.60 -13.85 3.33
C GLU A 50 8.12 -13.83 4.80
N GLY A 51 6.80 -13.80 5.02
CA GLY A 51 6.17 -13.81 6.35
C GLY A 51 5.89 -12.44 6.97
N TYR A 52 6.10 -11.34 6.24
CA TYR A 52 5.73 -9.99 6.71
C TYR A 52 4.23 -9.74 6.55
N ALA A 53 3.70 -8.66 7.12
CA ALA A 53 2.32 -8.26 6.87
C ALA A 53 2.09 -7.94 5.38
N ALA A 54 0.91 -8.32 4.86
CA ALA A 54 0.54 -8.08 3.47
C ALA A 54 0.54 -6.58 3.11
N PRO A 55 0.68 -6.23 1.82
CA PRO A 55 0.75 -4.85 1.38
C PRO A 55 -0.46 -4.01 1.82
N LEU A 56 -0.17 -2.91 2.52
CA LEU A 56 -1.11 -1.90 2.97
C LEU A 56 -0.71 -0.55 2.38
N ARG A 57 -1.63 0.13 1.70
CA ARG A 57 -1.39 1.45 1.12
C ARG A 57 -2.18 2.49 1.89
N ALA A 58 -1.51 3.60 2.22
CA ALA A 58 -2.12 4.73 2.90
C ALA A 58 -2.01 5.98 2.03
N ILE A 59 -3.11 6.73 1.93
CA ILE A 59 -3.17 7.99 1.19
C ILE A 59 -3.19 9.14 2.21
N PHE A 60 -2.28 10.08 2.04
CA PHE A 60 -2.22 11.29 2.85
C PHE A 60 -2.46 12.53 1.99
N THR A 61 -3.17 13.50 2.55
CA THR A 61 -3.21 14.87 2.01
C THR A 61 -2.54 15.81 2.99
N ALA A 62 -1.88 16.85 2.48
CA ALA A 62 -1.25 17.89 3.28
C ALA A 62 -1.10 19.18 2.48
N GLN A 63 -0.90 20.29 3.18
CA GLN A 63 -0.58 21.59 2.60
C GLN A 63 0.93 21.84 2.67
N ALA A 64 1.51 22.27 1.56
CA ALA A 64 2.93 22.64 1.52
C ALA A 64 3.22 23.77 2.52
N PRO A 65 4.42 23.80 3.13
CA PRO A 65 4.87 24.99 3.84
C PRO A 65 4.87 26.18 2.88
N ARG A 66 4.51 27.36 3.39
CA ARG A 66 4.66 28.61 2.65
C ARG A 66 6.14 28.96 2.47
#